data_AF-A0A120FHD5-F1
#
_entry.id   AF-A0A120FHD5-F1
#
_cell.length_a   1.000
_cell.length_b   1.000
_cell.length_c   1.000
_cell.angle_alpha   90.00
_cell.angle_beta   90.00
_cell.angle_gamma   90.00
#
_symmetry.space_group_name_H-M   'P 1'
#
loop_
_entity.id
_entity.type
_entity.pdbx_description
1 polymer ?
#
loop_
_entity_poly.entity_id
_entity_poly.type
_entity_poly.pdbx_seq_one_letter_code
_entity_poly.pdbx_strand_id
1 'polypeptide(L)'
;MFSRSCLAIPAVLFALGAAQAATEECPAKSTDMDDIIAALKAAPSCNRAMTIFEACEYGASGDVQFGTTVERKCEADFLSGLGASQKKVYASQLNRCDAKYRNESGTMYRSFTAFCRAEVSQRYSQKALKAGSKAR
;
A
#
# COMPACT_ATOMS: atom_id res chain seq x y z
N MET A 1 -55.85 6.80 35.49
CA MET A 1 -55.87 5.37 35.88
C MET A 1 -55.10 4.58 34.85
N PHE A 2 -54.12 3.80 35.31
CA PHE A 2 -53.18 2.98 34.52
C PHE A 2 -53.85 1.82 33.77
N SER A 3 -53.39 1.52 32.54
CA SER A 3 -53.24 0.19 31.89
C SER A 3 -53.38 0.32 30.36
N ARG A 4 -52.67 -0.39 29.48
CA ARG A 4 -51.73 -1.52 29.60
C ARG A 4 -50.96 -1.65 28.27
N SER A 5 -49.67 -1.95 28.38
CA SER A 5 -48.73 -2.27 27.30
C SER A 5 -49.14 -3.47 26.43
N CYS A 6 -48.66 -3.52 25.18
CA CYS A 6 -48.00 -4.68 24.57
C CYS A 6 -47.49 -4.34 23.17
N LEU A 7 -46.27 -3.81 23.06
CA LEU A 7 -45.50 -3.83 21.82
C LEU A 7 -44.23 -4.64 22.08
N ALA A 8 -44.23 -5.87 21.58
CA ALA A 8 -43.07 -6.73 21.56
C ALA A 8 -42.07 -6.17 20.55
N ILE A 9 -40.90 -5.74 21.04
CA ILE A 9 -39.77 -5.33 20.22
C ILE A 9 -38.91 -6.59 20.01
N PRO A 10 -38.73 -7.09 18.78
CA PRO A 10 -37.76 -8.15 18.54
C PRO A 10 -36.36 -7.51 18.60
N ALA A 11 -35.57 -7.92 19.59
CA ALA A 11 -34.16 -7.57 19.69
C ALA A 11 -33.39 -8.31 18.58
N VAL A 12 -33.15 -7.63 17.45
CA VAL A 12 -32.24 -8.12 16.41
C VAL A 12 -30.82 -7.90 16.93
N LEU A 13 -30.21 -8.98 17.41
CA LEU A 13 -28.79 -9.03 17.75
C LEU A 13 -27.96 -8.94 16.45
N PHE A 14 -27.55 -7.72 16.08
CA PHE A 14 -26.52 -7.50 15.07
C PHE A 14 -25.16 -7.94 15.65
N ALA A 15 -24.77 -9.18 15.38
CA ALA A 15 -23.39 -9.61 15.60
C ALA A 15 -22.51 -8.95 14.51
N LEU A 16 -21.91 -7.81 14.83
CA LEU A 16 -20.78 -7.29 14.06
C LEU A 16 -19.60 -8.23 14.30
N GLY A 17 -19.38 -9.17 13.38
CA GLY A 17 -18.11 -9.88 13.27
C GLY A 17 -17.03 -8.89 12.86
N ALA A 18 -16.29 -8.36 13.83
CA ALA A 18 -15.06 -7.65 13.55
C ALA A 18 -14.05 -8.66 12.98
N ALA A 19 -13.94 -8.70 11.65
CA ALA A 19 -12.80 -9.34 11.00
C ALA A 19 -11.55 -8.57 11.47
N GLN A 20 -10.84 -9.14 12.43
CA GLN A 20 -9.54 -8.64 12.84
C GLN A 20 -8.62 -8.81 11.63
N ALA A 21 -8.36 -7.73 10.91
CA ALA A 21 -7.30 -7.70 9.93
C ALA A 21 -5.99 -7.93 10.70
N ALA A 22 -5.52 -9.18 10.71
CA ALA A 22 -4.22 -9.50 11.27
C ALA A 22 -3.17 -8.76 10.44
N THR A 23 -2.56 -7.75 11.04
CA THR A 23 -1.35 -7.11 10.49
C THR A 23 -0.28 -8.19 10.45
N GLU A 24 0.21 -8.54 9.27
CA GLU A 24 1.28 -9.52 9.16
C GLU A 24 2.54 -8.99 9.83
N GLU A 25 3.28 -9.86 10.53
CA GLU A 25 4.60 -9.51 11.03
C GLU A 25 5.58 -9.34 9.86
N CYS A 26 6.54 -8.43 9.99
CA CYS A 26 7.59 -8.22 8.99
C CYS A 26 8.32 -9.55 8.71
N PRO A 27 8.25 -10.11 7.48
CA PRO A 27 8.83 -11.41 7.17
C PRO A 27 10.34 -11.36 6.88
N ALA A 28 10.99 -10.23 7.15
CA ALA A 28 12.44 -10.12 7.03
C ALA A 28 13.14 -10.94 8.13
N LYS A 29 14.41 -11.30 7.90
CA LYS A 29 15.20 -12.07 8.87
C LYS A 29 15.45 -11.30 10.17
N SER A 30 15.46 -9.97 10.08
CA SER A 30 15.64 -9.04 11.18
C SER A 30 14.98 -7.70 10.84
N THR A 31 14.97 -6.78 11.79
CA THR A 31 14.58 -5.38 11.55
C THR A 31 15.67 -4.57 10.86
N ASP A 32 16.80 -5.16 10.48
CA ASP A 32 17.87 -4.46 9.80
C ASP A 32 17.46 -4.11 8.36
N MET A 33 17.87 -2.92 7.93
CA MET A 33 17.45 -2.35 6.65
C MET A 33 17.78 -3.24 5.46
N ASP A 34 18.95 -3.88 5.45
CA ASP A 34 19.38 -4.74 4.34
C ASP A 34 18.56 -6.03 4.26
N ASP A 35 18.19 -6.61 5.40
CA ASP A 35 17.34 -7.80 5.45
C ASP A 35 15.91 -7.49 4.96
N ILE A 36 15.38 -6.33 5.32
CA ILE A 36 14.08 -5.85 4.82
C ILE A 36 14.14 -5.62 3.31
N ILE A 37 15.18 -4.94 2.81
CA ILE A 37 15.37 -4.73 1.36
C ILE A 37 15.49 -6.07 0.63
N ALA A 38 16.18 -7.06 1.21
CA ALA A 38 16.28 -8.41 0.64
C ALA A 38 14.91 -9.08 0.55
N ALA A 39 14.08 -8.99 1.59
CA ALA A 39 12.71 -9.52 1.58
C ALA A 39 11.83 -8.83 0.51
N LEU A 40 11.90 -7.51 0.41
CA LEU A 40 11.17 -6.73 -0.61
C LEU A 40 11.58 -7.12 -2.04
N LYS A 41 12.87 -7.30 -2.29
CA LYS A 41 13.39 -7.76 -3.60
C LYS A 41 12.92 -9.17 -3.93
N ALA A 42 12.93 -10.07 -2.93
CA ALA A 42 12.55 -11.47 -3.07
C ALA A 42 11.03 -11.67 -3.24
N ALA A 43 10.20 -10.66 -2.94
CA ALA A 43 8.76 -10.74 -3.09
C ALA A 43 8.35 -11.24 -4.50
N PRO A 44 7.41 -12.17 -4.65
CA PRO A 44 7.01 -12.71 -5.96
C PRO A 44 6.21 -11.73 -6.83
N SER A 45 5.68 -10.64 -6.26
CA SER A 45 4.85 -9.68 -7.00
C SER A 45 4.90 -8.29 -6.37
N CYS A 46 4.47 -7.27 -7.13
CA CYS A 46 4.27 -5.92 -6.62
C CYS A 46 3.37 -5.88 -5.38
N ASN A 47 2.21 -6.55 -5.41
CA ASN A 47 1.29 -6.58 -4.27
C ASN A 47 1.95 -7.22 -3.04
N ARG A 48 2.69 -8.32 -3.21
CA ARG A 48 3.38 -8.94 -2.09
C ARG A 48 4.49 -8.04 -1.53
N ALA A 49 5.21 -7.32 -2.40
CA ALA A 49 6.21 -6.35 -1.96
C ALA A 49 5.58 -5.19 -1.17
N MET A 50 4.39 -4.73 -1.55
CA MET A 50 3.65 -3.72 -0.81
C MET A 50 3.25 -4.21 0.60
N THR A 51 2.71 -5.43 0.72
CA THR A 51 2.34 -5.97 2.04
C THR A 51 3.56 -6.11 2.95
N ILE A 52 4.70 -6.58 2.41
CA ILE A 52 5.97 -6.63 3.17
C ILE A 52 6.40 -5.23 3.61
N PHE A 53 6.23 -4.21 2.76
CA PHE A 53 6.59 -2.83 3.12
C PHE A 53 5.70 -2.29 4.24
N GLU A 54 4.38 -2.51 4.18
CA GLU A 54 3.44 -2.18 5.26
C GLU A 54 3.80 -2.89 6.57
N ALA A 55 4.27 -4.14 6.50
CA ALA A 55 4.65 -4.93 7.66
C ALA A 55 6.00 -4.53 8.30
N CYS A 56 6.93 -4.06 7.47
CA CYS A 56 8.32 -3.80 7.84
C CYS A 56 8.68 -2.31 7.99
N GLU A 57 7.72 -1.40 7.81
CA GLU A 57 8.00 0.03 7.84
C GLU A 57 8.61 0.49 9.16
N TYR A 58 9.48 1.50 9.08
CA TYR A 58 9.99 2.20 10.25
C TYR A 58 9.11 3.40 10.65
N GLY A 59 8.24 3.87 9.76
CA GLY A 59 7.58 5.17 9.90
C GLY A 59 8.58 6.33 9.83
N ALA A 60 9.71 6.16 9.14
CA ALA A 60 10.84 7.09 9.15
C ALA A 60 11.63 7.08 7.81
N SER A 61 12.83 7.67 7.81
CA SER A 61 13.61 7.86 6.57
C SER A 61 14.13 6.57 5.94
N GLY A 62 14.18 5.45 6.67
CA GLY A 62 14.54 4.15 6.08
C GLY A 62 13.52 3.68 5.03
N ASP A 63 12.25 4.06 5.21
CA ASP A 63 11.16 3.72 4.29
C ASP A 63 11.35 4.31 2.90
N VAL A 64 12.21 5.32 2.73
CA VAL A 64 12.59 5.84 1.41
C VAL A 64 13.24 4.75 0.56
N GLN A 65 14.10 3.92 1.14
CA GLN A 65 14.76 2.82 0.42
C GLN A 65 13.81 1.64 0.20
N PHE A 66 12.94 1.35 1.18
CA PHE A 66 11.92 0.31 1.08
C PHE A 66 10.91 0.65 -0.01
N GLY A 67 10.33 1.86 0.03
CA GLY A 67 9.39 2.36 -0.98
C GLY A 67 10.00 2.43 -2.37
N THR A 68 11.27 2.84 -2.51
CA THR A 68 11.97 2.81 -3.82
C THR A 68 12.10 1.37 -4.35
N THR A 69 12.35 0.40 -3.48
CA THR A 69 12.44 -1.02 -3.86
C THR A 69 11.07 -1.54 -4.32
N VAL A 70 10.00 -1.20 -3.61
CA VAL A 70 8.62 -1.56 -3.99
C VAL A 70 8.20 -0.87 -5.29
N GLU A 71 8.46 0.43 -5.43
CA GLU A 71 8.19 1.22 -6.63
C GLU A 71 8.77 0.53 -7.88
N ARG A 72 10.06 0.18 -7.85
CA ARG A 72 10.73 -0.53 -8.95
C ARG A 72 10.15 -1.93 -9.21
N LYS A 73 9.78 -2.65 -8.16
CA LYS A 73 9.13 -3.97 -8.27
C LYS A 73 7.81 -3.85 -9.03
N CYS A 74 7.02 -2.83 -8.72
CA CYS A 74 5.75 -2.57 -9.36
C CYS A 74 5.90 -2.04 -10.79
N GLU A 75 6.90 -1.19 -11.04
CA GLU A 75 7.21 -0.68 -12.38
C GLU A 75 7.54 -1.77 -13.39
N ALA A 76 8.13 -2.88 -12.94
CA ALA A 76 8.43 -4.03 -13.80
C ALA A 76 7.19 -4.59 -14.52
N ASP A 77 5.99 -4.43 -13.94
CA ASP A 77 4.75 -4.94 -14.52
C ASP A 77 4.18 -4.08 -15.65
N PHE A 78 4.56 -2.80 -15.75
CA PHE A 78 3.86 -1.86 -16.64
C PHE A 78 4.76 -0.86 -17.38
N LEU A 79 5.91 -0.48 -16.82
CA LEU A 79 6.66 0.70 -17.26
C LEU A 79 7.20 0.56 -18.69
N SER A 80 7.60 -0.65 -19.09
CA SER A 80 8.07 -0.96 -20.45
C SER A 80 6.95 -0.86 -21.49
N GLY A 81 5.71 -1.13 -21.11
CA GLY A 81 4.52 -1.04 -21.98
C GLY A 81 3.93 0.36 -22.12
N LEU A 82 4.40 1.34 -21.35
CA LEU A 82 3.88 2.71 -21.42
C LEU A 82 4.50 3.52 -22.57
N GLY A 83 3.64 4.21 -23.31
CA GLY A 83 4.06 5.27 -24.23
C GLY A 83 4.58 6.53 -23.51
N ALA A 84 5.23 7.44 -24.23
CA ALA A 84 5.85 8.63 -23.65
C ALA A 84 4.87 9.53 -22.87
N SER A 85 3.65 9.73 -23.38
CA SER A 85 2.62 10.51 -22.68
C SER A 85 2.19 9.84 -21.37
N GLN A 86 2.00 8.52 -21.36
CA GLN A 86 1.63 7.76 -20.16
C GLN A 86 2.74 7.78 -19.12
N LYS A 87 4.01 7.70 -19.53
CA LYS A 87 5.17 7.86 -18.64
C LYS A 87 5.20 9.24 -17.99
N LYS A 88 4.89 10.31 -18.74
CA LYS A 88 4.76 11.68 -18.17
C LYS A 88 3.64 11.78 -17.15
N VAL A 89 2.49 11.16 -17.42
CA VAL A 89 1.35 11.13 -16.47
C VAL A 89 1.72 10.37 -15.18
N TYR A 90 2.38 9.22 -15.31
CA TYR A 90 2.87 8.45 -14.16
C TYR A 90 3.88 9.26 -13.33
N ALA A 91 4.90 9.83 -13.97
CA ALA A 91 5.88 10.69 -13.31
C ALA A 91 5.23 11.91 -12.62
N SER A 92 4.22 12.51 -13.24
CA SER A 92 3.46 13.61 -12.63
C SER A 92 2.76 13.17 -11.34
N GLN A 93 2.24 11.95 -11.26
CA GLN A 93 1.63 11.43 -10.03
C GLN A 93 2.66 11.19 -8.93
N LEU A 94 3.84 10.67 -9.27
CA LEU A 94 4.95 10.55 -8.32
C LEU A 94 5.38 11.93 -7.79
N ASN A 95 5.51 12.92 -8.68
CA ASN A 95 5.86 14.29 -8.28
C ASN A 95 4.80 14.92 -7.36
N ARG A 96 3.52 14.53 -7.46
CA ARG A 96 2.49 14.98 -6.50
C ARG A 96 2.72 14.40 -5.11
N CYS A 97 3.20 13.16 -5.00
CA CYS A 97 3.61 12.59 -3.72
C CYS A 97 4.77 13.39 -3.12
N ASP A 98 5.81 13.66 -3.91
CA ASP A 98 6.98 14.43 -3.47
C ASP A 98 6.59 15.85 -3.04
N ALA A 99 5.69 16.48 -3.79
CA ALA A 99 5.23 17.84 -3.51
C ALA A 99 4.38 17.95 -2.24
N LYS A 100 3.66 16.87 -1.85
CA LYS A 100 2.70 16.88 -0.74
C LYS A 100 3.35 17.18 0.61
N TYR A 101 4.53 16.61 0.86
CA TYR A 101 5.20 16.72 2.17
C TYR A 101 6.55 17.46 2.10
N ARG A 102 6.85 18.14 0.99
CA ARG A 102 8.17 18.75 0.77
C ARG A 102 8.57 19.78 1.84
N ASN A 103 7.60 20.51 2.38
CA ASN A 103 7.81 21.58 3.36
C ASN A 103 7.67 21.09 4.81
N GLU A 104 7.39 19.81 5.02
CA GLU A 104 7.21 19.24 6.34
C GLU A 104 8.55 18.79 6.93
N SER A 105 8.78 19.11 8.20
CA SER A 105 9.97 18.71 8.93
C SER A 105 9.78 17.35 9.62
N GLY A 106 10.84 16.54 9.67
CA GLY A 106 10.83 15.23 10.34
C GLY A 106 10.84 14.06 9.36
N THR A 107 11.28 12.91 9.85
CA THR A 107 11.50 11.69 9.06
C THR A 107 10.20 10.96 8.72
N MET A 108 9.16 11.11 9.55
CA MET A 108 7.83 10.56 9.32
C MET A 108 7.26 10.97 7.95
N TYR A 109 7.40 12.25 7.57
CA TYR A 109 6.93 12.74 6.28
C TYR A 109 7.71 12.18 5.07
N ARG A 110 8.93 11.70 5.30
CA ARG A 110 9.73 11.01 4.27
C ARG A 110 9.20 9.59 4.05
N SER A 111 8.79 8.91 5.12
CA SER A 111 8.03 7.66 5.04
C SER A 111 6.72 7.84 4.28
N PHE A 112 5.92 8.86 4.64
CA PHE A 112 4.66 9.12 3.95
C PHE A 112 4.82 9.41 2.45
N THR A 113 5.91 10.08 2.06
CA THR A 113 6.26 10.26 0.64
C THR A 113 6.55 8.92 -0.03
N ALA A 114 7.36 8.07 0.62
CA ALA A 114 7.73 6.76 0.09
C ALA A 114 6.53 5.84 -0.11
N PHE A 115 5.61 5.78 0.87
CA PHE A 115 4.34 5.05 0.75
C PHE A 115 3.47 5.58 -0.40
N CYS A 116 3.28 6.90 -0.47
CA CYS A 116 2.48 7.49 -1.55
C CYS A 116 2.98 7.08 -2.94
N ARG A 117 4.31 7.08 -3.14
CA ARG A 117 4.92 6.65 -4.40
C ARG A 117 4.69 5.16 -4.66
N ALA A 118 4.98 4.31 -3.68
CA ALA A 118 4.79 2.86 -3.79
C ALA A 118 3.34 2.49 -4.13
N GLU A 119 2.36 3.14 -3.49
CA GLU A 119 0.94 2.95 -3.79
C GLU A 119 0.55 3.40 -5.20
N VAL A 120 1.09 4.52 -5.69
CA VAL A 120 0.88 4.96 -7.08
C VAL A 120 1.35 3.85 -8.03
N SER A 121 2.57 3.35 -7.84
CA SER A 121 3.15 2.28 -8.66
C SER A 121 2.34 0.97 -8.53
N GLN A 122 1.87 0.63 -7.33
CA GLN A 122 1.03 -0.54 -7.09
C GLN A 122 -0.28 -0.48 -7.88
N ARG A 123 -0.97 0.68 -7.86
CA ARG A 123 -2.20 0.86 -8.65
C ARG A 123 -1.96 0.73 -10.16
N TYR A 124 -0.80 1.16 -10.65
CA TYR A 124 -0.43 0.99 -12.06
C TYR A 124 -0.15 -0.47 -12.41
N SER A 125 0.63 -1.18 -11.59
CA SER A 125 0.86 -2.63 -11.72
C SER A 125 -0.46 -3.40 -11.77
N GLN A 126 -1.36 -3.18 -10.79
CA GLN A 126 -2.66 -3.84 -10.74
C GLN A 126 -3.50 -3.59 -12.00
N LYS A 127 -3.49 -2.36 -12.55
CA LYS A 127 -4.20 -2.04 -13.79
C LYS A 127 -3.60 -2.76 -14.99
N ALA A 128 -2.28 -2.78 -15.11
CA ALA A 128 -1.58 -3.43 -16.21
C ALA A 128 -1.80 -4.96 -16.20
N LEU A 129 -1.65 -5.60 -15.04
CA LEU A 129 -1.87 -7.04 -14.88
C LEU A 129 -3.33 -7.41 -15.18
N LYS A 130 -4.31 -6.63 -14.69
CA LYS A 130 -5.74 -6.84 -15.01
C LYS A 130 -6.03 -6.70 -16.51
N ALA A 131 -5.36 -5.79 -17.21
CA ALA A 131 -5.51 -5.63 -18.66
C ALA A 131 -4.88 -6.81 -19.42
N GLY A 132 -3.70 -7.28 -19.01
CA GLY A 132 -3.03 -8.45 -19.58
C GLY A 132 -3.81 -9.75 -19.39
N SER A 133 -4.43 -9.96 -18.22
CA SER A 133 -5.28 -11.12 -17.96
C SER A 133 -6.56 -11.16 -18.78
N LYS A 134 -7.08 -10.01 -19.25
CA LYS A 134 -8.26 -9.94 -20.14
C LYS A 134 -7.91 -10.16 -21.61
N ALA A 135 -6.63 -10.00 -21.98
CA ALA A 135 -6.16 -10.17 -23.35
C ALA A 135 -5.70 -11.60 -23.67
N ARG A 136 -5.61 -12.47 -22.66
CA ARG A 136 -5.31 -13.90 -22.77
C ARG A 136 -6.60 -14.72 -22.68
#